data_AF-A0AB36XZ22-F1
#
_entry.id   AF-A0AB36XZ22-F1
#
_cell.length_a   1.000
_cell.length_b   1.000
_cell.length_c   1.000
_cell.angle_alpha   90.00
_cell.angle_beta   90.00
_cell.angle_gamma   90.00
#
_symmetry.space_group_name_H-M   'P 1'
#
loop_
_entity.id
_entity.type
_entity.pdbx_description
1 polymer ?
#
loop_
_entity_poly.entity_id
_entity_poly.type
_entity_poly.pdbx_seq_one_letter_code
_entity_poly.pdbx_strand_id
1 'polypeptide(L)'
;DAGSRFNAEQIVPQIVALGQTRELGPVLASLMLAGRVSAAIAAEIGAMRATEQIDALKTLSTDPFKYLVAPRLAAAALMTPILT
;
A
#
# COMPACT_ATOMS: atom_id res chain seq x y z
N ASP A 1 0.94 9.25 -43.63
CA ASP A 1 -0.36 9.96 -43.53
C ASP A 1 -1.56 9.15 -43.07
N ALA A 2 -1.40 8.10 -42.25
CA ALA A 2 -2.53 7.50 -41.53
C ALA A 2 -2.79 8.18 -40.16
N GLY A 3 -1.74 8.73 -39.54
CA GLY A 3 -1.80 9.39 -38.22
C GLY A 3 -2.34 10.83 -38.22
N SER A 4 -2.36 11.51 -39.37
CA SER A 4 -2.92 12.87 -39.52
C SER A 4 -4.42 12.88 -39.82
N ARG A 5 -4.99 11.72 -40.21
CA ARG A 5 -6.42 11.57 -40.56
C ARG A 5 -7.29 11.23 -39.36
N PHE A 6 -6.69 10.62 -38.36
CA PHE A 6 -7.26 10.51 -37.03
C PHE A 6 -6.64 11.62 -36.19
N ASN A 7 -7.41 12.21 -35.29
CA ASN A 7 -6.94 13.12 -34.25
C ASN A 7 -6.01 12.38 -33.22
N ALA A 8 -5.23 11.41 -33.68
CA ALA A 8 -4.46 10.45 -32.91
C ALA A 8 -3.34 11.14 -32.11
N GLU A 9 -2.77 12.21 -32.65
CA GLU A 9 -1.78 13.03 -31.93
C GLU A 9 -2.37 13.67 -30.66
N GLN A 10 -3.67 13.96 -30.63
CA GLN A 10 -4.36 14.47 -29.43
C GLN A 10 -4.91 13.36 -28.53
N ILE A 11 -5.27 12.20 -29.09
CA ILE A 11 -5.90 11.09 -28.35
C ILE A 11 -4.86 10.23 -27.62
N VAL A 12 -3.69 9.99 -28.22
CA VAL A 12 -2.64 9.14 -27.63
C VAL A 12 -2.18 9.64 -26.25
N PRO A 13 -1.90 10.93 -26.03
CA PRO A 13 -1.52 11.43 -24.70
C PRO A 13 -2.62 11.23 -23.65
N GLN A 14 -3.89 11.37 -24.04
CA GLN A 14 -5.03 11.20 -23.13
C GLN A 14 -5.17 9.75 -22.67
N ILE A 15 -5.04 8.78 -23.59
CA ILE A 15 -5.11 7.35 -23.27
C ILE A 15 -3.94 6.95 -22.36
N VAL A 16 -2.73 7.45 -22.66
CA VAL A 16 -1.54 7.18 -21.83
C VAL A 16 -1.71 7.75 -20.43
N ALA A 17 -2.16 8.99 -20.29
CA ALA A 17 -2.40 9.61 -18.99
C ALA A 17 -3.45 8.84 -18.17
N LEU A 18 -4.57 8.45 -18.80
CA LEU A 18 -5.61 7.66 -18.14
C LEU A 18 -5.12 6.27 -17.71
N GLY A 19 -4.37 5.59 -18.57
CA GLY A 19 -3.77 4.28 -18.26
C GLY A 19 -2.75 4.37 -17.12
N GLN A 20 -1.94 5.42 -17.09
CA GLN A 20 -0.96 5.65 -16.04
C GLN A 20 -1.64 5.86 -14.68
N THR A 21 -2.66 6.72 -14.62
CA THR A 21 -3.32 7.08 -13.35
C THR A 21 -4.25 5.99 -12.83
N ARG A 22 -4.95 5.24 -13.70
CA ARG A 22 -5.93 4.23 -13.25
C ARG A 22 -5.35 2.83 -13.07
N GLU A 23 -4.29 2.48 -13.79
CA GLU A 23 -3.76 1.11 -13.77
C GLU A 23 -2.35 1.08 -13.19
N LEU A 24 -1.40 1.73 -13.86
CA LEU A 24 0.03 1.58 -13.53
C LEU A 24 0.40 2.20 -12.19
N GLY A 25 -0.11 3.39 -11.87
CA GLY A 25 0.11 4.05 -10.58
C GLY A 25 -0.33 3.16 -9.41
N PRO A 26 -1.62 2.75 -9.34
CA PRO A 26 -2.12 1.88 -8.27
C PRO A 26 -1.42 0.53 -8.18
N VAL A 27 -1.09 -0.09 -9.31
CA VAL A 27 -0.40 -1.39 -9.33
C VAL A 27 1.01 -1.26 -8.75
N LEU A 28 1.78 -0.25 -9.15
CA LEU A 28 3.14 -0.07 -8.65
C LEU A 28 3.16 0.36 -7.17
N ALA A 29 2.24 1.21 -6.74
CA ALA A 29 2.11 1.64 -5.36
C ALA A 29 1.75 0.46 -4.43
N SER A 30 0.76 -0.35 -4.82
CA SER A 30 0.35 -1.55 -4.07
C SER A 30 1.46 -2.62 -4.03
N LEU A 31 2.23 -2.79 -5.11
CA LEU A 31 3.40 -3.66 -5.13
C LEU A 31 4.47 -3.22 -4.12
N MET A 32 4.75 -1.91 -4.06
CA MET A 32 5.72 -1.36 -3.10
C MET A 32 5.26 -1.52 -1.64
N LEU A 33 3.96 -1.30 -1.37
CA LEU A 33 3.35 -1.55 -0.07
C LEU A 33 3.50 -3.03 0.33
N ALA A 34 3.13 -3.94 -0.58
CA ALA A 34 3.19 -5.38 -0.35
C ALA A 34 4.63 -5.89 -0.16
N GLY A 35 5.63 -5.24 -0.74
CA GLY A 35 7.03 -5.61 -0.55
C GLY A 35 7.66 -4.99 0.70
N ARG A 36 7.76 -3.66 0.75
CA ARG A 36 8.58 -2.96 1.76
C ARG A 36 7.83 -2.73 3.06
N VAL A 37 6.58 -2.25 2.98
CA VAL A 37 5.80 -1.88 4.16
C VAL A 37 5.39 -3.14 4.95
N SER A 38 4.99 -4.20 4.25
CA SER A 38 4.69 -5.49 4.88
C SER A 38 5.91 -6.09 5.61
N ALA A 39 7.09 -6.04 5.00
CA ALA A 39 8.33 -6.55 5.57
C ALA A 39 8.75 -5.75 6.82
N ALA A 40 8.61 -4.42 6.77
CA ALA A 40 8.88 -3.56 7.93
C ALA A 40 7.93 -3.87 9.09
N ILE A 41 6.62 -3.99 8.83
CA ILE A 41 5.63 -4.34 9.85
C ILE A 41 5.91 -5.73 10.43
N ALA A 42 6.22 -6.71 9.59
CA ALA A 42 6.56 -8.06 10.03
C ALA A 42 7.83 -8.08 10.90
N ALA A 43 8.86 -7.31 10.53
CA ALA A 43 10.08 -7.18 11.33
C ALA A 43 9.81 -6.51 12.68
N GLU A 44 8.98 -5.46 12.72
CA GLU A 44 8.59 -4.77 13.95
C GLU A 44 7.85 -5.72 14.92
N ILE A 45 6.87 -6.47 14.40
CA ILE A 45 6.12 -7.47 15.18
C ILE A 45 7.05 -8.61 15.62
N GLY A 46 7.96 -9.05 14.75
CA GLY A 46 8.96 -10.07 15.08
C GLY A 46 9.87 -9.65 16.23
N ALA A 47 10.34 -8.39 16.23
CA ALA A 47 11.13 -7.83 17.31
C ALA A 47 10.33 -7.72 18.62
N MET A 48 9.07 -7.27 18.56
CA MET A 48 8.17 -7.23 19.72
C MET A 48 7.88 -8.62 20.28
N ARG A 49 7.84 -9.65 19.44
CA ARG A 49 7.70 -11.05 19.88
C ARG A 49 8.99 -11.55 20.55
N ALA A 50 10.16 -11.30 19.96
CA ALA A 50 11.44 -11.75 20.50
C ALA A 50 11.79 -11.09 21.85
N THR A 51 11.18 -9.94 22.15
CA THR A 51 11.34 -9.20 23.41
C THR A 51 10.17 -9.40 24.39
N GLU A 52 9.28 -10.37 24.12
CA GLU A 52 8.12 -10.73 24.97
C GLU A 52 7.09 -9.59 25.18
N GLN A 53 7.15 -8.50 24.40
CA GLN A 53 6.24 -7.35 24.55
C GLN A 53 4.79 -7.73 24.20
N ILE A 54 4.59 -8.66 23.26
CA ILE A 54 3.24 -9.13 22.88
C ILE A 54 2.59 -9.90 24.03
N ASP A 55 3.35 -10.72 24.73
CA ASP A 55 2.82 -11.50 25.85
C ASP A 55 2.63 -10.62 27.09
N ALA A 56 3.48 -9.60 27.28
CA ALA A 56 3.23 -8.55 28.27
C ALA A 56 1.91 -7.80 28.05
N LEU A 57 1.51 -7.53 26.80
CA LEU A 57 0.20 -6.92 26.52
C LEU A 57 -0.96 -7.85 26.91
N LYS A 58 -0.83 -9.16 26.66
CA LYS A 58 -1.84 -10.15 27.03
C LYS A 58 -1.98 -10.29 28.55
N THR A 59 -0.88 -10.26 29.30
CA THR A 59 -0.93 -10.31 30.78
C THR A 59 -1.59 -9.07 31.37
N LEU A 60 -1.48 -7.93 30.70
CA LEU A 60 -2.20 -6.69 31.02
C LEU A 60 -3.68 -6.69 30.57
N SER A 61 -4.23 -7.84 30.18
CA SER A 61 -5.61 -7.98 29.67
C SER A 61 -5.92 -7.07 28.45
N THR A 62 -4.88 -6.66 27.72
CA THR A 62 -5.02 -5.84 26.52
C THR A 62 -4.94 -6.72 25.28
N ASP A 63 -5.89 -6.58 24.35
CA ASP A 63 -5.90 -7.34 23.11
C ASP A 63 -4.81 -6.81 22.15
N PRO A 64 -3.72 -7.58 21.92
CA PRO A 64 -2.63 -7.13 21.06
C PRO A 64 -3.08 -6.98 19.60
N PHE A 65 -4.12 -7.69 19.15
CA PHE A 65 -4.59 -7.56 17.77
C PHE A 65 -5.21 -6.18 17.52
N LYS A 66 -6.04 -5.71 18.46
CA LYS A 66 -6.67 -4.38 18.39
C LYS A 66 -5.65 -3.24 18.56
N TYR A 67 -4.61 -3.44 19.36
CA TYR A 67 -3.62 -2.40 19.63
C TYR A 67 -2.47 -2.34 18.63
N LEU A 68 -2.05 -3.48 18.06
CA LEU A 68 -0.90 -3.52 17.14
C LEU A 68 -1.32 -3.69 15.69
N VAL A 69 -2.23 -4.62 15.40
CA VAL A 69 -2.49 -5.06 14.01
C VAL A 69 -3.54 -4.17 13.34
N ALA A 70 -4.68 -3.96 13.99
CA ALA A 70 -5.79 -3.16 13.45
C ALA A 70 -5.39 -1.72 13.04
N PRO A 71 -4.70 -0.93 13.88
CA PRO A 71 -4.32 0.44 13.50
C PRO A 71 -3.29 0.47 12.35
N ARG A 72 -2.34 -0.48 12.31
CA ARG A 72 -1.36 -0.57 11.21
C ARG A 72 -2.03 -0.93 9.88
N LEU A 73 -2.99 -1.86 9.90
CA LEU A 73 -3.79 -2.20 8.71
C LEU A 73 -4.66 -1.03 8.25
N ALA A 74 -5.32 -0.33 9.17
CA ALA A 74 -6.11 0.85 8.84
C ALA A 74 -5.24 1.96 8.23
N ALA A 75 -4.08 2.23 8.82
CA ALA A 75 -3.13 3.20 8.28
C ALA A 75 -2.65 2.82 6.87
N ALA A 76 -2.29 1.56 6.64
CA ALA A 76 -1.89 1.09 5.32
C ALA A 76 -3.03 1.20 4.29
N ALA A 77 -4.24 0.80 4.66
CA ALA A 77 -5.40 0.88 3.78
C ALA A 77 -5.79 2.32 3.42
N LEU A 78 -5.66 3.26 4.36
CA LEU A 78 -5.96 4.68 4.12
C LEU A 78 -4.86 5.39 3.34
N MET A 79 -3.58 5.07 3.58
CA MET A 79 -2.46 5.73 2.92
C MET A 79 -2.23 5.24 1.49
N THR A 80 -2.60 4.00 1.17
CA THR A 80 -2.44 3.45 -0.19
C THR A 80 -3.14 4.30 -1.26
N PRO A 81 -4.44 4.65 -1.15
CA PRO A 81 -5.11 5.50 -2.12
C PRO A 81 -4.69 6.97 -2.07
N ILE A 82 -4.06 7.43 -0.97
CA ILE A 82 -3.54 8.80 -0.87
C ILE A 82 -2.22 8.95 -1.63
N LEU A 83 -1.40 7.90 -1.64
CA LEU A 83 -0.11 7.87 -2.33
C LEU A 83 -0.25 7.75 -3.86
N THR A 84 -1.41 7.27 -4.33
CA THR A 84 -1.65 6.89 -5.72
C THR A 84 -2.50 7.92 -6.44
#